data_AF-A0A7J7M7S3-F1
#
_entry.id   AF-A0A7J7M7S3-F1
#
_cell.length_a   1.000
_cell.length_b   1.000
_cell.length_c   1.000
_cell.angle_alpha   90.00
_cell.angle_beta   90.00
_cell.angle_gamma   90.00
#
_symmetry.space_group_name_H-M   'P 1'
#
loop_
_entity.id
_entity.type
_entity.pdbx_description
1 polymer ?
#
loop_
_entity_poly.entity_id
_entity_poly.type
_entity_poly.pdbx_seq_one_letter_code
_entity_poly.pdbx_strand_id
1 'polypeptide(L)'
;MEDVATWVELSSRLMQHGRIMVNCGGTHSETNDGGDGMSQLLSLNDGLWVQNSTIKALCKAFPGNLSWKRVEGEGENYLALTGPLPDLDVWSASVPEKLSWNVKQWRQCRSFPS
;
A
#
# COMPACT_ATOMS: atom_id res chain seq x y z
N MET A 1 8.97 -9.91 3.96
CA MET A 1 8.87 -10.62 2.68
C MET A 1 9.02 -9.57 1.58
N GLU A 2 10.25 -9.37 1.10
CA GLU A 2 10.64 -8.15 0.38
C GLU A 2 11.24 -8.43 -1.00
N ASP A 3 11.31 -9.71 -1.39
CA ASP A 3 11.86 -10.11 -2.68
C ASP A 3 10.81 -9.96 -3.80
N VAL A 4 11.18 -9.20 -4.82
CA VAL A 4 10.32 -8.91 -5.99
C VAL A 4 10.03 -10.17 -6.78
N ALA A 5 11.02 -11.06 -6.95
CA ALA A 5 10.87 -12.28 -7.75
C ALA A 5 9.82 -13.22 -7.13
N THR A 6 9.85 -13.37 -5.81
CA THR A 6 8.86 -14.15 -5.06
C THR A 6 7.43 -13.63 -5.30
N TRP A 7 7.21 -12.32 -5.31
CA TRP A 7 5.88 -11.75 -5.56
C TRP A 7 5.39 -12.02 -6.99
N VAL A 8 6.27 -11.91 -7.97
CA VAL A 8 5.96 -12.23 -9.37
C VAL A 8 5.62 -13.71 -9.52
N GLU A 9 6.41 -14.60 -8.91
CA GLU A 9 6.15 -16.04 -8.93
C GLU A 9 4.78 -16.37 -8.30
N LEU A 10 4.46 -15.80 -7.14
CA LEU A 10 3.15 -16.00 -6.50
C LEU A 10 2.00 -15.54 -7.40
N SER A 11 2.17 -14.41 -8.10
CA SER A 11 1.14 -13.90 -9.01
C SER A 11 0.88 -14.86 -10.18
N SER A 12 1.92 -15.55 -10.67
CA SER A 12 1.80 -16.52 -11.78
C SER A 12 0.95 -17.75 -11.42
N ARG A 13 0.73 -18.01 -10.13
CA ARG A 13 -0.03 -19.15 -9.61
C ARG A 13 -1.50 -18.83 -9.38
N LEU A 14 -1.91 -17.57 -9.57
CA LEU A 14 -3.29 -17.14 -9.39
C LEU A 14 -4.16 -17.58 -10.58
N MET A 15 -5.44 -17.84 -10.30
CA MET A 15 -6.44 -17.95 -11.36
C MET A 15 -6.57 -16.63 -12.13
N GLN A 16 -7.15 -16.69 -13.34
CA GLN A 16 -7.41 -15.49 -14.13
C GLN A 16 -8.20 -14.46 -13.29
N HIS A 17 -7.72 -13.21 -13.24
CA HIS A 17 -8.26 -12.11 -12.42
C HIS A 17 -8.10 -12.27 -10.90
N GLY A 18 -7.37 -13.29 -10.43
CA GLY A 18 -6.98 -13.41 -9.03
C GLY A 18 -6.12 -12.22 -8.57
N ARG A 19 -6.20 -11.87 -7.29
CA ARG A 19 -5.44 -10.76 -6.70
C ARG A 19 -4.73 -11.20 -5.43
N ILE A 20 -3.67 -10.50 -5.10
CA ILE A 20 -2.92 -10.67 -3.86
C ILE A 20 -3.32 -9.51 -2.94
N MET A 21 -3.78 -9.83 -1.73
CA MET A 21 -3.95 -8.87 -0.65
C MET A 21 -2.98 -9.22 0.47
N VAL A 22 -2.20 -8.24 0.93
CA VAL A 22 -1.15 -8.42 1.94
C VAL A 22 -1.38 -7.44 3.08
N ASN A 23 -1.36 -7.93 4.31
CA ASN A 23 -1.18 -7.11 5.50
C ASN A 23 0.32 -6.82 5.66
N CYS A 24 0.68 -5.54 5.61
CA CYS A 24 2.03 -5.02 5.66
C CYS A 24 2.24 -4.29 6.99
N GLY A 25 2.69 -5.02 8.00
CA GLY A 25 3.07 -4.44 9.29
C GLY A 25 4.52 -3.94 9.33
N GLY A 26 4.77 -2.95 10.18
CA GLY A 26 6.11 -2.51 10.61
C GLY A 26 6.78 -1.46 9.72
N THR A 27 7.60 -0.60 10.32
CA THR A 27 8.58 0.24 9.61
C THR A 27 9.95 -0.43 9.70
N HIS A 28 10.60 -0.67 8.56
CA HIS A 28 12.03 -0.92 8.59
C HIS A 28 12.70 0.44 8.82
N SER A 29 12.93 0.76 10.08
CA SER A 29 13.65 1.96 10.49
C SER A 29 15.13 1.64 10.40
N GLU A 30 15.74 1.92 9.25
CA GLU A 30 17.18 2.13 9.23
C GLU A 30 17.40 3.37 10.12
N THR A 31 17.88 3.15 11.34
CA THR A 31 18.17 4.22 12.30
C THR A 31 19.11 5.24 11.65
N ASN A 32 18.61 6.43 11.35
CA ASN A 32 19.45 7.62 11.41
C ASN A 32 19.02 8.41 12.63
N ASP A 33 19.94 8.45 13.58
CA ASP A 33 19.92 9.20 14.82
C ASP A 33 19.53 10.67 14.58
N GLY A 34 18.64 11.19 15.43
CA GLY A 34 18.31 12.61 15.48
C GLY A 34 16.86 13.00 15.22
N GLY A 35 16.09 13.08 16.31
CA GLY A 35 15.17 14.20 16.51
C GLY A 35 13.76 14.10 15.96
N ASP A 36 12.82 14.08 16.90
CA ASP A 36 11.39 14.40 16.80
C ASP A 36 10.47 13.49 15.97
N GLY A 37 9.42 13.03 16.66
CA GLY A 37 8.24 12.32 16.16
C GLY A 37 7.38 13.12 15.17
N MET A 38 7.98 14.04 14.42
CA MET A 38 7.41 14.82 13.33
C MET A 38 7.84 14.30 11.94
N SER A 39 8.76 13.33 11.88
CA SER A 39 9.28 12.75 10.62
C SER A 39 8.42 11.62 10.02
N GLN A 40 7.20 11.39 10.54
CA GLN A 40 6.32 10.32 10.06
C GLN A 40 5.15 10.81 9.19
N LEU A 41 4.98 12.13 9.05
CA LEU A 41 3.97 12.74 8.18
C LEU A 41 4.48 14.08 7.63
N LEU A 42 5.60 14.08 6.91
CA LEU A 42 5.96 15.22 6.09
C LEU A 42 5.41 15.04 4.67
N SER A 43 4.60 16.02 4.29
CA SER A 43 4.12 16.36 2.95
C SER A 43 2.75 15.81 2.55
N LEU A 44 1.74 16.47 3.11
CA LEU A 44 0.33 16.48 2.74
C LEU A 44 0.01 16.84 1.27
N ASN A 45 0.98 16.93 0.33
CA ASN A 45 0.70 17.59 -0.94
C ASN A 45 1.13 16.95 -2.27
N ASP A 46 1.92 15.87 -2.38
CA ASP A 46 2.09 15.26 -3.74
C ASP A 46 2.72 13.87 -3.91
N GLY A 47 2.89 13.07 -2.85
CA GLY A 47 3.59 11.80 -3.04
C GLY A 47 4.04 11.12 -1.79
N LEU A 48 3.10 10.82 -0.88
CA LEU A 48 3.37 10.03 0.32
C LEU A 48 4.00 8.68 -0.07
N TRP A 49 5.33 8.62 -0.02
CA TRP A 49 6.08 7.40 -0.19
C TRP A 49 5.94 6.57 1.07
N VAL A 50 5.37 5.38 0.91
CA VAL A 50 5.28 4.41 2.00
C VAL A 50 6.68 3.96 2.35
N GLN A 51 7.08 4.15 3.61
CA GLN A 51 8.39 3.69 4.09
C GLN A 51 8.44 2.17 4.32
N ASN A 52 7.28 1.48 4.37
CA ASN A 52 7.19 0.03 4.49
C ASN A 52 7.87 -0.68 3.29
N SER A 53 8.91 -1.45 3.59
CA SER A 53 9.74 -2.20 2.64
C SER A 53 8.94 -3.22 1.81
N THR A 54 7.94 -3.87 2.42
CA THR A 54 7.07 -4.83 1.73
C THR A 54 6.22 -4.13 0.67
N ILE A 55 5.65 -2.97 0.99
CA ILE A 55 4.90 -2.16 0.02
C ILE A 55 5.82 -1.68 -1.11
N LYS A 56 7.04 -1.21 -0.80
CA LYS A 56 8.03 -0.83 -1.82
C LYS A 56 8.35 -2.00 -2.77
N ALA A 57 8.56 -3.20 -2.23
CA ALA A 57 8.82 -4.40 -3.02
C ALA A 57 7.63 -4.77 -3.91
N LEU A 58 6.41 -4.74 -3.36
CA LEU A 58 5.18 -4.97 -4.12
C LEU A 58 4.97 -3.93 -5.23
N CYS A 59 5.28 -2.66 -4.98
CA CYS A 59 5.17 -1.61 -6.00
C CYS A 59 6.14 -1.85 -7.16
N LYS A 60 7.35 -2.37 -6.87
CA LYS A 60 8.32 -2.75 -7.91
C LYS A 60 7.87 -3.99 -8.67
N ALA A 61 7.25 -4.95 -8.00
CA ALA A 61 6.72 -6.17 -8.63
C ALA A 61 5.50 -5.89 -9.52
N PHE A 62 4.65 -4.92 -9.14
CA PHE A 62 3.39 -4.61 -9.79
C PHE A 62 3.27 -3.11 -10.12
N PRO A 63 4.12 -2.58 -11.02
CA PRO A 63 4.18 -1.15 -11.32
C PRO A 63 2.83 -0.67 -11.89
N GLY A 64 2.25 0.36 -11.26
CA GLY A 64 0.94 0.90 -11.64
C GLY A 64 -0.24 -0.06 -11.38
N ASN A 65 0.00 -1.24 -10.81
CA ASN A 65 -1.02 -2.27 -10.59
C ASN A 65 -1.06 -2.74 -9.12
N LEU A 66 -0.65 -1.86 -8.21
CA LEU A 66 -0.76 -2.04 -6.77
C LEU A 66 -1.45 -0.82 -6.17
N SER A 67 -2.35 -1.07 -5.24
CA SER A 67 -2.89 -0.03 -4.36
C SER A 67 -2.65 -0.38 -2.91
N TRP A 68 -2.53 0.63 -2.05
CA TRP A 68 -2.32 0.44 -0.63
C TRP A 68 -3.14 1.43 0.19
N LYS A 69 -3.35 1.11 1.46
CA LYS A 69 -3.87 2.04 2.45
C LYS A 69 -3.26 1.79 3.82
N ARG A 70 -3.20 2.83 4.65
CA ARG A 70 -2.96 2.67 6.08
C ARG A 70 -4.26 2.24 6.76
N VAL A 71 -4.17 1.34 7.72
CA VAL A 71 -5.30 0.92 8.55
C VAL A 71 -5.31 1.79 9.81
N GLU A 72 -6.49 2.29 10.18
CA GLU A 72 -6.68 3.06 11.41
C GLU A 72 -6.44 2.17 12.66
N GLY A 73 -5.71 2.68 13.64
CA GLY A 73 -5.38 1.95 14.88
C GLY A 73 -4.01 2.35 15.45
N GLU A 74 -3.60 1.68 16.52
CA GLU A 74 -2.25 1.81 17.06
C GLU A 74 -1.26 0.99 16.23
N GLY A 75 -0.20 1.63 15.77
CA GLY A 75 0.90 1.01 15.04
C GLY A 75 0.90 1.24 13.53
N GLU A 76 1.99 0.78 12.90
CA GLU A 76 2.26 0.95 11.47
C GLU A 76 1.74 -0.27 10.70
N ASN A 77 0.43 -0.30 10.46
CA ASN A 77 -0.26 -1.36 9.74
C ASN A 77 -0.84 -0.84 8.42
N TYR A 78 -0.45 -1.49 7.33
CA TYR A 78 -0.89 -1.14 5.99
C TYR A 78 -1.50 -2.36 5.29
N LEU A 79 -2.38 -2.12 4.33
CA LEU A 79 -2.86 -3.13 3.40
C LEU A 79 -2.35 -2.80 2.01
N ALA A 80 -1.91 -3.81 1.28
CA ALA A 80 -1.59 -3.73 -0.13
C ALA A 80 -2.48 -4.70 -0.93
N LEU A 81 -2.90 -4.29 -2.11
CA LEU A 81 -3.79 -5.03 -2.99
C LEU A 81 -3.31 -4.89 -4.43
N THR A 82 -3.09 -6.00 -5.13
CA THR A 82 -2.76 -5.99 -6.55
C THR A 82 -4.00 -5.84 -7.43
N GLY A 83 -3.80 -5.36 -8.66
CA GLY A 83 -4.85 -5.15 -9.64
C GLY A 83 -5.31 -3.69 -9.75
N PRO A 84 -6.21 -3.40 -10.70
CA PRO A 84 -6.74 -2.06 -10.90
C PRO A 84 -7.55 -1.65 -9.67
N LEU A 85 -7.33 -0.41 -9.22
CA LEU A 85 -8.13 0.20 -8.18
C LEU A 85 -9.53 0.47 -8.74
N PRO A 86 -10.61 -0.04 -8.11
CA PRO A 86 -11.95 0.31 -8.53
C PRO A 86 -12.22 1.79 -8.24
N ASP A 87 -13.25 2.34 -8.88
CA ASP A 87 -13.72 3.69 -8.58
C ASP A 87 -14.06 3.78 -7.07
N LEU A 88 -13.34 4.67 -6.37
CA LEU A 88 -13.43 4.76 -4.91
C LEU A 88 -14.77 5.32 -4.46
N ASP A 89 -15.41 6.19 -5.24
CA ASP A 89 -16.70 6.76 -4.89
C ASP A 89 -17.79 5.70 -5.06
N VAL A 90 -17.79 4.97 -6.17
CA VAL A 90 -18.69 3.82 -6.40
C VAL A 90 -18.49 2.74 -5.33
N TRP A 91 -17.24 2.40 -5.02
CA TRP A 91 -16.95 1.40 -3.99
C TRP A 91 -17.40 1.86 -2.61
N SER A 92 -17.12 3.12 -2.24
CA SER A 92 -17.53 3.68 -0.94
C SER A 92 -19.05 3.71 -0.75
N ALA A 93 -19.81 3.96 -1.82
CA ALA A 93 -21.27 3.93 -1.81
C ALA A 93 -21.85 2.52 -1.72
N SER A 94 -21.06 1.49 -2.07
CA SER A 94 -21.49 0.09 -2.09
C SER A 94 -21.22 -0.67 -0.78
N VAL A 95 -20.57 -0.04 0.19
CA VAL A 95 -20.26 -0.63 1.50
C VAL A 95 -21.01 0.09 2.62
N PRO A 96 -21.20 -0.54 3.81
CA PRO A 96 -21.78 0.14 4.96
C PRO A 96 -21.04 1.43 5.31
N GLU A 97 -21.77 2.42 5.83
CA GLU A 97 -21.24 3.76 6.16
C GLU A 97 -19.97 3.71 7.00
N LYS A 98 -19.89 2.79 7.97
CA LYS A 98 -18.70 2.60 8.82
C LYS A 98 -17.43 2.24 8.04
N LEU A 99 -17.57 1.65 6.86
CA LEU A 99 -16.46 1.22 5.99
C LEU A 99 -16.23 2.19 4.82
N SER A 100 -17.21 3.03 4.48
CA SER A 100 -17.15 3.89 3.29
C SER A 100 -15.99 4.89 3.36
N TRP A 101 -15.75 5.48 4.52
CA TRP A 101 -14.62 6.38 4.76
C TRP A 101 -13.27 5.70 4.53
N ASN A 102 -13.14 4.47 5.05
CA ASN A 102 -11.93 3.67 4.97
C ASN A 102 -11.64 3.14 3.56
N VAL A 103 -12.63 3.15 2.65
CA VAL A 103 -12.43 2.84 1.22
C VAL A 103 -11.77 4.02 0.50
N LYS A 104 -12.11 5.26 0.83
CA LYS A 104 -11.54 6.44 0.15
C LYS A 104 -10.06 6.66 0.43
N GLN A 105 -9.49 5.95 1.40
CA GLN A 105 -8.08 6.05 1.77
C GLN A 105 -7.14 5.19 0.91
N TRP A 106 -7.67 4.33 0.03
CA TRP A 106 -6.85 3.56 -0.91
C TRP A 106 -6.15 4.47 -1.92
N ARG A 107 -4.87 4.21 -2.14
CA ARG A 107 -4.01 4.99 -3.03
C ARG A 107 -3.27 4.04 -3.98
N GLN A 108 -3.24 4.37 -5.26
CA GLN A 108 -2.45 3.63 -6.23
C GLN A 108 -0.97 3.91 -6.01
N CYS A 109 -0.14 2.87 -6.07
CA CYS A 109 1.30 3.04 -6.07
C CYS A 109 1.73 3.65 -7.40
N ARG A 110 2.27 4.87 -7.36
CA ARG A 110 2.85 5.51 -8.55
C ARG A 110 4.18 4.82 -8.89
N SER A 111 4.42 4.57 -10.17
CA SER A 111 5.72 4.08 -10.64
C SER A 111 6.80 5.10 -10.31
N PHE A 112 7.96 4.63 -9.82
CA PHE A 112 9.13 5.48 -9.66
C PHE A 112 9.60 5.95 -11.06
N PRO A 113 9.85 7.24 -11.29
CA PRO A 113 10.54 7.67 -12.50
C PRO A 113 11.91 6.99 -12.53
N SER A 114 12.25 6.43 -13.69
CA SER A 114 13.53 5.75 -13.96
C SER A 114 14.70 6.72 -14.00
#